data_AF-A0A6F8V2X0-F1
#
_entry.id   AF-A0A6F8V2X0-F1
#
_cell.length_a   1.000
_cell.length_b   1.000
_cell.length_c   1.000
_cell.angle_alpha   90.00
_cell.angle_beta   90.00
_cell.angle_gamma   90.00
#
_symmetry.space_group_name_H-M   'P 1'
#
loop_
_entity.id
_entity.type
_entity.pdbx_description
1 polymer ?
#
loop_
_entity_poly.entity_id
_entity_poly.type
_entity_poly.pdbx_seq_one_letter_code
_entity_poly.pdbx_strand_id
1 'polypeptide(L)'
;MPFFHATFRKHLNSIRRHGLGADGHGTNWPGCAAGVYLAAHPAICVSVMLEHYLAYGDPSSVPSEHLDEICVIVVDDSRVRSDRLLADPQTSRSDSFVYSGVIDISGLPVLGVEEALAV
;
A
#
# COMPACT_ATOMS: atom_id res chain seq x y z
N MET A 1 -4.18 15.55 5.42
CA MET A 1 -4.58 14.92 4.14
C MET A 1 -4.28 13.44 4.24
N PRO A 2 -5.15 12.54 3.75
CA PRO A 2 -4.92 11.10 3.91
C PRO A 2 -3.72 10.61 3.10
N PHE A 3 -3.17 9.49 3.53
CA PHE A 3 -2.27 8.65 2.76
C PHE A 3 -3.02 7.43 2.20
N PHE A 4 -2.41 6.75 1.25
CA PHE A 4 -2.98 5.59 0.59
C PHE A 4 -2.00 4.42 0.60
N HIS A 5 -2.50 3.23 0.94
CA HIS A 5 -1.73 1.99 0.90
C HIS A 5 -2.47 0.95 0.06
N ALA A 6 -1.84 0.50 -1.03
CA ALA A 6 -2.37 -0.60 -1.83
C ALA A 6 -1.86 -1.95 -1.30
N THR A 7 -2.75 -2.93 -1.22
CA THR A 7 -2.44 -4.30 -0.80
C THR A 7 -3.41 -5.29 -1.43
N PHE A 8 -3.18 -6.59 -1.24
CA PHE A 8 -4.14 -7.61 -1.64
C PHE A 8 -5.19 -7.86 -0.56
N ARG A 9 -6.45 -8.06 -0.98
CA ARG A 9 -7.60 -8.34 -0.11
C ARG A 9 -7.34 -9.49 0.87
N LYS A 10 -6.60 -10.52 0.44
CA LYS A 10 -6.20 -11.66 1.30
C LYS A 10 -5.42 -11.24 2.55
N HIS A 11 -4.73 -10.10 2.53
CA HIS A 11 -3.96 -9.59 3.67
C HIS A 11 -4.81 -8.77 4.64
N LEU A 12 -6.00 -8.30 4.25
CA LEU A 12 -6.81 -7.40 5.08
C LEU A 12 -7.15 -7.96 6.46
N ASN A 13 -7.42 -9.26 6.57
CA ASN A 13 -7.72 -9.87 7.88
C ASN A 13 -6.51 -9.82 8.82
N SER A 14 -5.31 -10.04 8.29
CA SER A 14 -4.06 -9.92 9.06
C SER A 14 -3.82 -8.46 9.46
N ILE A 15 -3.90 -7.54 8.49
CA ILE A 15 -3.66 -6.11 8.70
C ILE A 15 -4.66 -5.55 9.71
N ARG A 16 -5.93 -5.94 9.67
CA ARG A 16 -6.95 -5.52 10.65
C ARG A 16 -6.67 -6.03 12.06
N ARG A 17 -6.10 -7.22 12.19
CA ARG A 17 -5.81 -7.83 13.49
C ARG A 17 -4.54 -7.27 14.14
N HIS A 18 -3.52 -7.01 13.33
CA HIS A 18 -2.18 -6.71 13.83
C HIS A 18 -1.73 -5.26 13.57
N GLY A 19 -2.44 -4.54 12.70
CA GLY A 19 -2.03 -3.25 12.16
C GLY A 19 -1.20 -3.40 10.89
N LEU A 20 -1.18 -2.34 10.09
CA LEU A 20 -0.39 -2.26 8.88
C LEU A 20 1.09 -2.01 9.24
N GLY A 21 1.98 -2.93 8.87
CA GLY A 21 3.41 -2.87 9.23
C GLY A 21 3.79 -3.62 10.51
N ALA A 22 2.90 -4.45 11.06
CA ALA A 22 3.18 -5.31 12.21
C ALA A 22 4.29 -6.36 11.95
N ASP A 23 4.84 -6.94 13.03
CA ASP A 23 5.95 -7.90 12.93
C ASP A 23 5.61 -9.09 12.02
N GLY A 24 6.59 -9.49 11.20
CA GLY A 24 6.49 -10.62 10.26
C GLY A 24 6.25 -10.21 8.79
N HIS A 25 6.17 -8.93 8.49
CA HIS A 25 6.12 -8.43 7.12
C HIS A 25 7.54 -8.08 6.65
N GLY A 26 8.01 -8.79 5.62
CA GLY A 26 9.31 -8.54 5.00
C GLY A 26 9.35 -7.22 4.23
N THR A 27 10.32 -7.08 3.34
CA THR A 27 10.27 -6.00 2.35
C THR A 27 9.03 -6.17 1.47
N ASN A 28 8.39 -5.09 1.06
CA ASN A 28 7.22 -5.17 0.16
C ASN A 28 7.59 -5.94 -1.12
N TRP A 29 8.84 -5.81 -1.58
CA TRP A 29 9.41 -6.47 -2.75
C TRP A 29 10.93 -6.71 -2.58
N PRO A 30 11.57 -7.59 -3.37
CA PRO A 30 13.03 -7.70 -3.40
C PRO A 30 13.69 -6.36 -3.73
N GLY A 31 14.64 -5.94 -2.90
CA GLY A 31 15.33 -4.66 -3.07
C GLY A 31 14.56 -3.44 -2.57
N CYS A 32 13.36 -3.60 -2.02
CA CYS A 32 12.62 -2.48 -1.43
C CYS A 32 13.01 -2.17 0.01
N ALA A 33 12.94 -0.89 0.38
CA ALA A 33 13.14 -0.46 1.75
C ALA A 33 12.11 -1.17 2.66
N ALA A 34 12.56 -1.62 3.84
CA ALA A 34 11.66 -2.19 4.83
C ALA A 34 10.73 -1.10 5.38
N GLY A 35 9.44 -1.41 5.49
CA GLY A 35 8.44 -0.49 6.03
C GLY A 35 7.13 -0.51 5.23
N VAL A 36 6.18 0.31 5.67
CA VAL A 36 4.88 0.47 5.02
C VAL A 36 5.00 1.51 3.93
N TYR A 37 4.77 1.13 2.68
CA TYR A 37 4.66 2.07 1.58
C TYR A 37 3.36 2.87 1.70
N LEU A 38 3.46 4.21 1.62
CA LEU A 38 2.33 5.13 1.61
C LEU A 38 2.47 6.08 0.43
N ALA A 39 1.35 6.44 -0.19
CA ALA A 39 1.31 7.46 -1.24
C ALA A 39 0.38 8.61 -0.85
N ALA A 40 0.65 9.81 -1.38
CA ALA A 40 -0.25 10.95 -1.26
C ALA A 40 -1.46 10.86 -2.21
N HIS A 41 -1.38 10.02 -3.25
CA HIS A 41 -2.47 9.79 -4.20
C HIS A 41 -2.73 8.30 -4.42
N PRO A 42 -4.00 7.87 -4.53
CA PRO A 42 -4.37 6.47 -4.73
C PRO A 42 -3.84 5.90 -6.05
N ALA A 43 -3.78 6.72 -7.10
CA ALA A 43 -3.24 6.32 -8.39
C ALA A 43 -1.78 5.84 -8.33
N ILE A 44 -0.99 6.41 -7.42
CA ILE A 44 0.43 6.06 -7.26
C ILE A 44 0.56 4.70 -6.59
N CYS A 45 -0.17 4.43 -5.50
CA CYS A 45 -0.08 3.12 -4.87
C CYS A 45 -0.64 2.01 -5.77
N VAL A 46 -1.66 2.30 -6.58
CA VAL A 46 -2.14 1.37 -7.61
C VAL A 46 -1.07 1.14 -8.67
N SER A 47 -0.38 2.19 -9.16
CA SER A 47 0.67 2.03 -10.18
C SER A 47 1.79 1.12 -9.72
N VAL A 48 2.20 1.20 -8.45
CA VAL A 48 3.23 0.31 -7.88
C VAL A 48 2.80 -1.16 -7.93
N MET A 49 1.53 -1.47 -7.62
CA MET A 49 1.01 -2.84 -7.70
C MET A 49 0.99 -3.35 -9.15
N LEU A 50 0.63 -2.49 -10.11
CA LEU A 50 0.65 -2.82 -11.54
C LEU A 50 2.07 -3.05 -12.06
N GLU A 51 3.01 -2.16 -11.71
CA GLU A 51 4.42 -2.31 -12.07
C GLU A 51 4.99 -3.62 -11.54
N HIS A 52 4.63 -3.99 -10.31
CA HIS A 52 5.01 -5.28 -9.74
C HIS A 52 4.40 -6.45 -10.54
N TYR A 53 3.10 -6.40 -10.84
CA TYR A 53 2.43 -7.43 -11.63
C TYR A 53 3.08 -7.60 -13.02
N LEU A 54 3.42 -6.50 -13.69
CA LEU A 54 4.09 -6.54 -15.00
C LEU A 54 5.50 -7.12 -14.94
N ALA A 55 6.22 -6.90 -13.84
CA ALA A 55 7.59 -7.36 -13.68
C ALA A 55 7.69 -8.81 -13.17
N TYR A 56 6.76 -9.23 -12.30
CA TYR A 56 6.88 -10.48 -11.52
C TYR A 56 5.59 -11.31 -11.44
N GLY A 57 4.51 -10.85 -12.06
CA GLY A 57 3.23 -11.55 -12.06
C GLY A 57 3.32 -12.92 -12.73
N ASP A 58 2.42 -13.83 -12.33
CA ASP A 58 2.29 -15.14 -12.96
C ASP A 58 1.80 -14.96 -14.41
N PRO A 59 2.55 -15.40 -15.44
CA PRO A 59 2.14 -15.26 -16.84
C PRO A 59 0.82 -15.96 -17.17
N SER A 60 0.38 -16.91 -16.34
CA SER A 60 -0.89 -17.62 -16.49
C SER A 60 -2.07 -16.96 -15.77
N SER A 61 -1.83 -15.91 -14.98
CA SER A 61 -2.88 -15.19 -14.28
C SER A 61 -3.67 -14.25 -15.20
N VAL A 62 -4.93 -13.99 -14.83
CA VAL A 62 -5.82 -13.10 -15.57
C VAL A 62 -5.69 -11.69 -14.99
N PRO A 63 -5.28 -10.68 -15.78
CA PRO A 63 -5.05 -9.33 -15.26
C PRO A 63 -6.25 -8.72 -14.53
N SER A 64 -7.47 -8.90 -15.04
CA SER A 64 -8.68 -8.36 -14.40
C SER A 64 -8.93 -8.99 -13.02
N GLU A 65 -8.73 -10.31 -12.89
CA GLU A 65 -8.86 -11.00 -11.60
C GLU A 65 -7.80 -10.53 -10.62
N HIS A 66 -6.58 -10.27 -11.10
CA HIS A 66 -5.52 -9.69 -10.27
C HIS A 66 -5.87 -8.28 -9.75
N LEU A 67 -6.50 -7.44 -10.58
CA LEU A 67 -6.97 -6.12 -10.17
C LEU A 67 -8.06 -6.20 -9.10
N ASP A 68 -8.98 -7.16 -9.22
CA ASP A 68 -10.06 -7.37 -8.24
C ASP A 68 -9.53 -7.75 -6.85
N GLU A 69 -8.36 -8.41 -6.80
CA GLU A 69 -7.67 -8.73 -5.55
C GLU A 69 -7.00 -7.51 -4.91
N ILE A 70 -6.73 -6.44 -5.65
CA ILE A 70 -6.11 -5.23 -5.11
C ILE A 70 -7.16 -4.39 -4.39
N CYS A 71 -6.76 -3.84 -3.25
CA CYS A 71 -7.54 -2.86 -2.51
C CYS A 71 -6.64 -1.75 -1.97
N VAL A 72 -7.24 -0.59 -1.72
CA VAL A 72 -6.54 0.59 -1.22
C VAL A 72 -7.10 0.97 0.14
N ILE A 73 -6.25 0.96 1.17
CA ILE A 73 -6.58 1.45 2.50
C ILE A 73 -6.36 2.97 2.52
N VAL A 74 -7.40 3.72 2.89
CA VAL A 74 -7.32 5.17 3.08
C VAL A 74 -6.85 5.44 4.51
N VAL A 75 -5.61 5.91 4.65
CA VAL A 75 -4.95 6.13 5.94
C VAL A 75 -5.08 7.59 6.35
N ASP A 76 -5.80 7.85 7.45
CA ASP A 76 -5.86 9.18 8.06
C ASP A 76 -4.46 9.60 8.55
N ASP A 77 -4.02 10.83 8.26
CA ASP A 77 -2.70 11.32 8.64
C ASP A 77 -2.50 11.41 10.15
N SER A 78 -3.57 11.54 10.93
CA SER A 78 -3.51 11.44 12.39
C SER A 78 -3.05 10.06 12.88
N ARG A 79 -3.13 9.01 12.05
CA ARG A 79 -2.62 7.66 12.33
C ARG A 79 -1.15 7.51 11.98
N VAL A 80 -0.54 8.50 11.34
CA VAL A 80 0.83 8.47 10.84
C VAL A 80 1.68 9.47 11.62
N ARG A 81 2.72 8.96 12.27
CA ARG A 81 3.69 9.82 12.95
C ARG A 81 4.72 10.38 11.96
N SER A 82 4.82 11.70 11.86
CA SER A 82 5.72 12.37 10.92
C SER A 82 7.20 12.05 11.16
N ASP A 83 7.62 11.78 12.40
CA ASP A 83 8.99 11.40 12.74
C ASP A 83 9.40 10.00 12.24
N ARG A 84 8.42 9.21 11.77
CA ARG A 84 8.59 7.86 11.24
C ARG A 84 8.27 7.76 9.76
N LEU A 85 7.88 8.87 9.13
CA LEU A 85 7.54 8.95 7.72
C LEU A 85 8.70 9.58 6.95
N LEU A 86 9.31 8.82 6.05
CA LEU A 86 10.39 9.31 5.20
C LEU A 86 9.95 9.30 3.75
N ALA A 87 10.51 10.19 2.95
CA ALA A 87 10.39 10.10 1.50
C ALA A 87 10.90 8.73 1.04
N ASP A 88 10.20 8.11 0.10
CA ASP A 88 10.61 6.82 -0.45
C ASP A 88 11.96 6.98 -1.16
N PRO A 89 13.03 6.29 -0.70
CA PRO A 89 14.37 6.46 -1.25
C PRO A 89 14.53 5.85 -2.66
N GLN A 90 13.53 5.12 -3.14
CA GLN A 90 13.61 4.35 -4.39
C GLN A 90 12.93 5.04 -5.57
N THR A 91 12.32 6.19 -5.33
CA THR A 91 11.61 6.97 -6.33
C THR A 91 12.10 8.40 -6.31
N SER A 92 12.15 9.02 -7.49
CA SER A 92 12.38 10.47 -7.60
C SER A 92 11.11 11.28 -7.30
N ARG A 93 9.98 10.61 -7.06
CA ARG A 93 8.69 11.25 -6.77
C ARG A 93 8.63 11.69 -5.30
N SER A 94 8.09 12.88 -5.06
CA SER A 94 7.97 13.49 -3.72
C SER A 94 6.67 13.12 -2.98
N ASP A 95 5.84 12.29 -3.58
CA ASP A 95 4.47 11.95 -3.17
C ASP A 95 4.34 10.49 -2.67
N SER A 96 5.49 9.85 -2.45
CA SER A 96 5.63 8.46 -2.01
C SER A 96 6.52 8.42 -0.78
N PHE A 97 6.14 7.57 0.17
CA PHE A 97 6.74 7.54 1.49
C PHE A 97 6.93 6.10 1.98
N VAL A 98 7.91 5.94 2.87
CA VAL A 98 8.11 4.73 3.66
C VAL A 98 7.88 5.08 5.12
N TYR A 99 6.91 4.41 5.74
CA TYR A 99 6.61 4.55 7.16
C TYR A 99 7.23 3.42 7.97
N SER A 100 8.02 3.78 8.99
CA SER A 100 8.65 2.85 9.92
C SER A 100 7.82 2.69 11.19
N GLY A 101 6.90 1.72 11.19
CA GLY A 101 6.08 1.39 12.33
C GLY A 101 4.80 0.66 11.96
N VAL A 102 3.90 0.56 12.95
CA VAL A 102 2.59 -0.07 12.79
C VAL A 102 1.50 1.00 12.77
N ILE A 103 0.64 0.96 11.76
CA ILE A 103 -0.51 1.86 11.60
C ILE A 103 -1.78 1.09 11.96
N ASP A 104 -2.54 1.59 12.93
CA ASP A 104 -3.89 1.08 13.22
C ASP A 104 -4.85 1.51 12.11
N ILE A 105 -5.40 0.52 11.40
CA ILE A 105 -6.34 0.72 10.30
C ILE A 105 -7.80 0.47 10.69
N SER A 106 -8.08 0.31 11.98
CA SER A 106 -9.42 0.00 12.47
C SER A 106 -10.41 1.11 12.07
N GLY A 107 -11.49 0.71 11.38
CA GLY A 107 -12.54 1.62 10.94
C GLY A 107 -12.17 2.51 9.75
N LEU A 108 -10.99 2.33 9.15
CA LEU A 108 -10.58 3.09 7.98
C LEU A 108 -11.24 2.57 6.69
N PRO A 109 -11.55 3.45 5.72
CA PRO A 109 -12.09 3.04 4.43
C PRO A 109 -11.12 2.13 3.67
N VAL A 110 -11.68 1.13 2.99
CA VAL A 110 -10.96 0.27 2.05
C VAL A 110 -11.69 0.32 0.72
N LEU A 111 -11.00 0.79 -0.31
CA LEU A 111 -11.54 1.02 -1.64
C LEU A 111 -11.11 -0.11 -2.59
N GLY A 112 -11.95 -0.43 -3.56
CA GLY A 112 -11.51 -1.12 -4.77
C GLY A 112 -10.62 -0.23 -5.65
N VAL A 113 -9.97 -0.81 -6.66
CA VAL A 113 -9.12 -0.04 -7.58
C VAL A 113 -9.91 1.05 -8.32
N GLU A 114 -11.08 0.72 -8.87
CA GLU A 114 -11.91 1.69 -9.60
C GLU A 114 -12.36 2.86 -8.70
N GLU A 115 -12.84 2.54 -7.49
CA GLU A 115 -13.24 3.53 -6.49
C GLU A 115 -12.06 4.44 -6.10
N ALA A 116 -10.87 3.86 -5.90
CA ALA A 116 -9.68 4.60 -5.52
C ALA A 116 -9.21 5.56 -6.64
N LEU A 117 -9.37 5.19 -7.90
CA LEU A 117 -8.99 6.02 -9.05
C LEU A 117 -10.01 7.11 -9.40
N ALA A 118 -11.21 7.06 -8.81
CA ALA A 118 -12.25 8.07 -9.00
C ALA A 118 -12.17 9.25 -8.01
N VAL A 119 -11.22 9.22 -7.05
CA VAL A 119 -11.03 10.22 -5.99
C VAL A 119 -10.20 11.41 -6.47
#